data_AF-A0A699RZV9-F1
#
_entry.id   AF-A0A699RZV9-F1
#
_cell.length_a   1.000
_cell.length_b   1.000
_cell.length_c   1.000
_cell.angle_alpha   90.00
_cell.angle_beta   90.00
_cell.angle_gamma   90.00
#
_symmetry.space_group_name_H-M   'P 1'
#
loop_
_entity.id
_entity.type
_entity.pdbx_description
1 polymer ?
#
loop_
_entity_poly.entity_id
_entity_poly.type
_entity_poly.pdbx_seq_one_letter_code
_entity_poly.pdbx_strand_id
1 'polypeptide(L)'
;IECATGKLFTYNSLLESVQKKLISEEQLNTSVKRLYKIRFQLGMFDPVERVKYAQIPMSVVESAPHQAQALKMARESVVLLKNEKNTLPLRKDLKKIVVLGPNADNENVQLGNYNGFPTDIVTPLEGIRAKVGKGTEVVYIQGVDYASNTVYEPLDINKQLTFNGQPGFKAEYFKGIDLGGAPVATRQEAGLDRYLANVKMEVAPGLPAENFSARYQATFTPERTEELALQISGDDGYRLFIDDKLVVDAWKGRG
;
A
#
# COMPACT_ATOMS: atom_id res chain seq x y z
N ILE A 1 -10.51 -20.26 14.58
CA ILE A 1 -10.96 -18.90 14.21
C ILE A 1 -10.53 -18.71 12.78
N GLU A 2 -11.47 -18.47 11.89
CA GLU A 2 -11.18 -18.11 10.50
C GLU A 2 -11.12 -16.57 10.45
N CYS A 3 -10.05 -16.00 9.89
CA CYS A 3 -9.78 -14.56 9.93
C CYS A 3 -10.36 -13.78 8.75
N ALA A 4 -11.17 -14.42 7.91
CA ALA A 4 -11.75 -13.83 6.72
C ALA A 4 -13.23 -14.23 6.57
N THR A 5 -13.99 -13.40 5.83
CA THR A 5 -15.45 -13.49 5.70
C THR A 5 -15.87 -13.47 4.24
N GLY A 6 -16.92 -14.22 3.88
CA GLY A 6 -17.42 -14.27 2.49
C GLY A 6 -18.13 -15.60 2.15
N LYS A 7 -18.50 -15.78 0.88
CA LYS A 7 -19.29 -16.95 0.44
C LYS A 7 -18.50 -18.27 0.40
N LEU A 8 -17.18 -18.22 0.21
CA LEU A 8 -16.34 -19.42 0.03
C LEU A 8 -15.66 -19.91 1.32
N PHE A 9 -16.04 -19.37 2.48
CA PHE A 9 -15.35 -19.68 3.75
C PHE A 9 -15.91 -20.89 4.46
N THR A 10 -15.02 -21.57 5.19
CA THR A 10 -15.26 -22.89 5.78
C THR A 10 -16.37 -22.84 6.83
N TYR A 11 -16.51 -21.71 7.53
CA TYR A 11 -17.55 -21.56 8.55
C TYR A 11 -18.98 -21.76 8.01
N ASN A 12 -19.22 -21.45 6.72
CA ASN A 12 -20.54 -21.66 6.09
C ASN A 12 -20.93 -23.14 6.04
N SER A 13 -19.94 -24.05 6.04
CA SER A 13 -20.16 -25.50 5.96
C SER A 13 -20.34 -26.17 7.34
N LEU A 14 -20.23 -25.42 8.45
CA LEU A 14 -20.21 -26.01 9.79
C LEU A 14 -21.55 -26.67 10.16
N LEU A 15 -22.68 -26.02 9.82
CA LEU A 15 -24.00 -26.58 10.11
C LEU A 15 -24.21 -27.91 9.37
N GLU A 16 -23.92 -27.92 8.07
CA GLU A 16 -24.01 -29.12 7.23
C GLU A 16 -23.07 -30.22 7.74
N SER A 17 -21.86 -29.86 8.18
CA SER A 17 -20.89 -30.83 8.72
C SER A 17 -21.36 -31.48 10.01
N VAL A 18 -22.06 -30.74 10.88
CA VAL A 18 -22.73 -31.31 12.07
C VAL A 18 -23.88 -32.23 11.67
N GLN A 19 -24.74 -31.80 10.74
CA GLN A 19 -25.87 -32.60 10.25
C GLN A 19 -25.40 -33.91 9.61
N LYS A 20 -24.29 -33.88 8.87
CA LYS A 20 -23.64 -35.04 8.25
C LYS A 20 -22.78 -35.86 9.24
N LYS A 21 -22.70 -35.47 10.51
CA LYS A 21 -21.88 -36.11 11.56
C LYS A 21 -20.38 -36.18 11.23
N LEU A 22 -19.90 -35.28 10.36
CA LEU A 22 -18.47 -35.14 10.07
C LEU A 22 -17.73 -34.46 11.24
N ILE A 23 -18.46 -33.63 11.99
CA ILE A 23 -18.04 -33.04 13.27
C ILE A 23 -19.18 -33.12 14.28
N SER A 24 -18.86 -33.05 15.57
CA SER A 24 -19.85 -32.96 16.65
C SER A 24 -20.09 -31.51 17.08
N GLU A 25 -21.27 -31.27 17.67
CA GLU A 25 -21.56 -29.99 18.33
C GLU A 25 -20.58 -29.67 19.47
N GLU A 26 -20.07 -30.70 20.16
CA GLU A 26 -19.07 -30.52 21.22
C GLU A 26 -17.74 -29.94 20.69
N GLN A 27 -17.33 -30.32 19.47
CA GLN A 27 -16.16 -29.74 18.81
C GLN A 27 -16.38 -28.26 18.48
N LEU A 28 -17.60 -27.88 18.09
CA LEU A 28 -17.98 -26.47 17.93
C LEU A 28 -17.95 -25.73 19.27
N ASN A 29 -18.52 -26.32 20.32
CA ASN A 29 -18.54 -25.75 21.67
C ASN A 29 -17.12 -25.48 22.20
N THR A 30 -16.17 -26.38 21.94
CA THR A 30 -14.76 -26.18 22.28
C THR A 30 -14.18 -24.94 21.59
N SER A 31 -14.46 -24.79 20.30
CA SER A 31 -13.98 -23.65 19.50
C SER A 31 -14.59 -22.32 19.95
N VAL A 32 -15.90 -22.31 20.22
CA VAL A 32 -16.62 -21.14 20.75
C VAL A 32 -16.09 -20.74 22.12
N LYS A 33 -15.94 -21.70 23.05
CA LYS A 33 -15.40 -21.43 24.40
C LYS A 33 -14.00 -20.81 24.34
N ARG A 34 -13.11 -21.29 23.46
CA ARG A 34 -11.76 -20.72 23.26
C ARG A 34 -11.83 -19.27 22.77
N LEU A 35 -12.65 -19.00 21.75
CA LEU A 35 -12.85 -17.65 21.22
C LEU A 35 -13.37 -16.70 22.30
N TYR A 36 -14.46 -17.08 22.98
CA TYR A 36 -15.07 -16.22 23.99
C TYR A 36 -14.17 -16.04 25.21
N LYS A 37 -13.43 -17.08 25.65
CA LYS A 37 -12.44 -16.94 26.72
C LYS A 37 -11.46 -15.81 26.44
N ILE A 38 -10.90 -15.74 25.24
CA ILE A 38 -9.98 -14.67 24.84
C ILE A 38 -10.69 -13.31 24.87
N ARG A 39 -11.91 -13.22 24.31
CA ARG A 39 -12.68 -11.97 24.29
C ARG A 39 -13.03 -11.46 25.71
N PHE A 40 -13.35 -12.36 26.64
CA PHE A 40 -13.52 -12.04 28.06
C PHE A 40 -12.21 -11.58 28.70
N GLN A 41 -11.09 -12.25 28.44
CA GLN A 41 -9.78 -11.83 28.95
C GLN A 41 -9.34 -10.45 28.43
N LEU A 42 -9.76 -10.08 27.22
CA LEU A 42 -9.55 -8.76 26.64
C LEU A 42 -10.55 -7.70 27.13
N GLY A 43 -11.54 -8.09 27.96
CA GLY A 43 -12.55 -7.18 28.50
C GLY A 43 -13.62 -6.74 27.48
N MET A 44 -13.77 -7.42 26.35
CA MET A 44 -14.68 -6.99 25.27
C MET A 44 -16.19 -7.01 25.65
N PHE A 45 -16.52 -7.53 26.84
CA PHE A 45 -17.88 -7.57 27.38
C PHE A 45 -18.03 -6.71 28.65
N ASP A 46 -16.98 -6.04 29.09
CA ASP A 46 -16.99 -5.14 30.24
C ASP A 46 -17.28 -3.70 29.80
N PRO A 47 -17.77 -2.82 30.71
CA PRO A 47 -17.83 -1.38 30.45
C PRO A 47 -16.46 -0.85 30.01
N VAL A 48 -16.44 -0.01 28.96
CA VAL A 48 -15.21 0.45 28.29
C VAL A 48 -14.22 1.08 29.28
N GLU A 49 -14.73 1.79 30.29
CA GLU A 49 -13.96 2.47 31.34
C GLU A 49 -13.13 1.50 32.19
N ARG A 50 -13.52 0.22 32.24
CA ARG A 50 -12.82 -0.85 32.97
C ARG A 50 -11.80 -1.58 32.10
N VAL A 51 -11.82 -1.38 30.79
CA VAL A 51 -10.97 -2.10 29.84
C VAL A 51 -9.68 -1.32 29.60
N LYS A 52 -8.59 -1.72 30.26
CA LYS A 52 -7.27 -1.06 30.18
C LYS A 52 -6.83 -0.75 28.75
N TYR A 53 -7.02 -1.68 27.82
CA TYR A 53 -6.58 -1.53 26.43
C TYR A 53 -7.43 -0.54 25.62
N ALA A 54 -8.71 -0.37 25.98
CA ALA A 54 -9.60 0.59 25.32
C ALA A 54 -9.30 2.05 25.73
N GLN A 55 -8.53 2.24 26.80
CA GLN A 55 -8.12 3.55 27.29
C GLN A 55 -6.82 4.06 26.64
N ILE A 56 -6.19 3.29 25.74
CA ILE A 56 -4.98 3.71 25.04
C ILE A 56 -5.37 4.73 23.95
N PRO A 57 -4.93 6.00 24.04
CA PRO A 57 -5.31 6.99 23.07
C PRO A 57 -4.53 6.82 21.76
N MET A 58 -5.08 7.33 20.66
CA MET A 58 -4.41 7.32 19.36
C MET A 58 -3.05 8.04 19.36
N SER A 59 -2.82 8.99 20.27
CA SER A 59 -1.52 9.67 20.42
C SER A 59 -0.37 8.75 20.84
N VAL A 60 -0.67 7.53 21.34
CA VAL A 60 0.34 6.51 21.63
C VAL A 60 0.78 5.78 20.36
N VAL A 61 -0.12 5.62 19.39
CA VAL A 61 0.20 5.02 18.09
C VAL A 61 1.22 5.92 17.39
N GLU A 62 2.29 5.31 16.90
CA GLU A 62 3.40 6.03 16.23
C GLU A 62 4.08 7.14 17.06
N SER A 63 3.95 7.09 18.40
CA SER A 63 4.64 8.04 19.28
C SER A 63 6.16 7.98 19.14
N ALA A 64 6.86 9.06 19.52
CA ALA A 64 8.33 9.13 19.42
C ALA A 64 9.06 7.93 20.08
N PRO A 65 8.63 7.38 21.24
CA PRO A 65 9.22 6.15 21.78
C PRO A 65 9.01 4.92 20.90
N HIS A 66 7.85 4.78 20.25
CA HIS A 66 7.59 3.68 19.30
C HIS A 66 8.46 3.81 18.05
N GLN A 67 8.59 5.00 17.48
CA GLN A 67 9.47 5.26 16.34
C GLN A 67 10.94 4.97 16.70
N ALA A 68 11.40 5.39 17.88
CA ALA A 68 12.75 5.10 18.35
C ALA A 68 13.00 3.59 18.54
N GLN A 69 12.02 2.87 19.08
CA GLN A 69 12.12 1.41 19.25
C GLN A 69 12.10 0.69 17.89
N ALA A 70 11.26 1.11 16.94
CA ALA A 70 11.24 0.57 15.58
C ALA A 70 12.59 0.78 14.87
N LEU A 71 13.17 1.98 14.98
CA LEU A 71 14.50 2.29 14.44
C LEU A 71 15.61 1.45 15.09
N LYS A 72 15.53 1.20 16.40
CA LYS A 72 16.45 0.30 17.10
C LYS A 72 16.34 -1.13 16.56
N MET A 73 15.12 -1.67 16.45
CA MET A 73 14.89 -3.01 15.93
C MET A 73 15.41 -3.15 14.49
N ALA A 74 15.15 -2.16 13.63
CA ALA A 74 15.66 -2.14 12.26
C ALA A 74 17.20 -2.19 12.24
N ARG A 75 17.89 -1.38 13.05
CA ARG A 75 19.36 -1.37 13.15
C ARG A 75 19.93 -2.70 13.64
N GLU A 76 19.26 -3.34 14.59
CA GLU A 76 19.69 -4.64 15.15
C GLU A 76 19.34 -5.83 14.25
N SER A 77 18.45 -5.64 13.26
CA SER A 77 18.05 -6.69 12.31
C SER A 77 18.98 -6.84 11.09
N VAL A 78 19.82 -5.84 10.81
CA VAL A 78 20.72 -5.84 9.65
C VAL A 78 21.93 -6.75 9.93
N VAL A 79 22.17 -7.71 9.02
CA VAL A 79 23.31 -8.62 9.08
C VAL A 79 24.35 -8.27 8.03
N LEU A 80 25.58 -7.96 8.45
CA LEU A 80 26.70 -7.76 7.54
C LEU A 80 27.26 -9.11 7.08
N LEU A 81 26.94 -9.51 5.85
CA LEU A 81 27.40 -10.78 5.29
C LEU A 81 28.83 -10.73 4.74
N LYS A 82 29.25 -9.60 4.17
CA LYS A 82 30.55 -9.44 3.52
C LYS A 82 31.05 -8.00 3.65
N ASN A 83 32.32 -7.84 4.04
CA ASN A 83 33.03 -6.56 4.04
C ASN A 83 34.50 -6.78 3.69
N GLU A 84 34.85 -6.58 2.43
CA GLU A 84 36.24 -6.69 1.97
C GLU A 84 36.87 -5.30 1.85
N LYS A 85 38.19 -5.23 2.01
CA LYS A 85 39.00 -4.01 1.82
C LYS A 85 38.54 -2.82 2.68
N ASN A 86 37.93 -3.08 3.83
CA ASN A 86 37.36 -2.05 4.72
C ASN A 86 36.43 -1.09 3.97
N THR A 87 35.61 -1.63 3.06
CA THR A 87 34.65 -0.82 2.28
C THR A 87 33.65 -0.14 3.21
N LEU A 88 33.19 -0.84 4.24
CA LEU A 88 32.34 -0.30 5.30
C LEU A 88 33.14 -0.13 6.62
N PRO A 89 32.83 0.91 7.42
CA PRO A 89 31.78 1.93 7.21
C PRO A 89 32.16 2.95 6.13
N LEU A 90 31.16 3.43 5.38
CA LEU A 90 31.38 4.51 4.41
C LEU A 90 31.80 5.79 5.12
N ARG A 91 32.76 6.50 4.53
CA ARG A 91 33.11 7.85 4.98
C ARG A 91 31.98 8.82 4.62
N LYS A 92 31.75 9.81 5.48
CA LYS A 92 30.67 10.80 5.29
C LYS A 92 31.10 12.00 4.43
N ASP A 93 32.38 12.11 4.11
CA ASP A 93 33.02 13.20 3.35
C ASP A 93 33.36 12.78 1.92
N LEU A 94 32.74 11.72 1.41
CA LEU A 94 32.89 11.32 0.02
C LEU A 94 32.41 12.46 -0.89
N LYS A 95 33.11 12.70 -2.01
CA LYS A 95 32.70 13.74 -2.97
C LYS A 95 31.38 13.40 -3.65
N LYS A 96 31.20 12.12 -3.98
CA LYS A 96 30.07 11.61 -4.74
C LYS A 96 29.72 10.19 -4.30
N ILE A 97 28.43 9.91 -4.18
CA ILE A 97 27.86 8.58 -3.98
C ILE A 97 26.80 8.38 -5.05
N VAL A 98 26.87 7.25 -5.75
CA VAL A 98 25.79 6.80 -6.64
C VAL A 98 25.07 5.66 -5.96
N VAL A 99 23.78 5.83 -5.71
CA VAL A 99 22.90 4.82 -5.14
C VAL A 99 22.16 4.18 -6.31
N LEU A 100 22.29 2.86 -6.46
CA LEU A 100 21.65 2.11 -7.54
C LEU A 100 20.69 1.05 -7.03
N GLY A 101 19.61 0.83 -7.79
CA GLY A 101 18.70 -0.31 -7.63
C GLY A 101 17.26 0.11 -7.30
N PRO A 102 16.26 -0.70 -7.70
CA PRO A 102 14.84 -0.37 -7.59
C PRO A 102 14.30 -0.26 -6.17
N ASN A 103 15.04 -0.76 -5.17
CA ASN A 103 14.66 -0.67 -3.76
C ASN A 103 15.28 0.51 -3.03
N ALA A 104 16.17 1.27 -3.68
CA ALA A 104 16.88 2.36 -3.01
C ALA A 104 15.96 3.51 -2.61
N ASP A 105 14.91 3.76 -3.39
CA ASP A 105 13.93 4.83 -3.15
C ASP A 105 12.49 4.30 -3.26
N ASN A 106 12.25 3.13 -2.67
CA ASN A 106 10.92 2.51 -2.63
C ASN A 106 10.46 2.33 -1.19
N GLU A 107 9.43 3.08 -0.81
CA GLU A 107 8.81 3.04 0.51
C GLU A 107 8.10 1.71 0.79
N ASN A 108 7.34 1.20 -0.20
CA ASN A 108 6.52 -0.01 -0.05
C ASN A 108 7.35 -1.24 0.31
N VAL A 109 8.56 -1.36 -0.25
CA VAL A 109 9.48 -2.47 0.05
C VAL A 109 9.93 -2.47 1.52
N GLN A 110 9.89 -1.32 2.20
CA GLN A 110 10.24 -1.23 3.62
C GLN A 110 9.14 -1.78 4.54
N LEU A 111 7.89 -1.85 4.08
CA LEU A 111 6.73 -2.15 4.92
C LEU A 111 6.45 -3.66 5.05
N GLY A 112 6.84 -4.47 4.07
CA GLY A 112 6.50 -5.89 4.04
C GLY A 112 5.03 -6.14 3.66
N ASN A 113 4.48 -7.31 4.00
CA ASN A 113 3.18 -7.78 3.52
C ASN A 113 2.02 -7.69 4.54
N TYR A 114 2.30 -7.33 5.79
CA TYR A 114 1.29 -7.15 6.84
C TYR A 114 1.58 -5.86 7.63
N ASN A 115 1.46 -4.73 6.94
CA ASN A 115 1.83 -3.41 7.43
C ASN A 115 0.63 -2.52 7.73
N GLY A 116 0.87 -1.49 8.54
CA GLY A 116 -0.04 -0.35 8.68
C GLY A 116 0.28 0.76 7.69
N PHE A 117 -0.29 1.94 7.94
CA PHE A 117 -0.02 3.19 7.21
C PHE A 117 0.82 4.12 8.10
N PRO A 118 2.15 4.00 8.12
CA PRO A 118 2.98 4.93 8.88
C PRO A 118 2.87 6.34 8.30
N THR A 119 3.01 7.36 9.15
CA THR A 119 3.02 8.76 8.69
C THR A 119 4.35 9.18 8.07
N ASP A 120 5.43 8.45 8.35
CA ASP A 120 6.77 8.69 7.84
C ASP A 120 7.48 7.38 7.50
N ILE A 121 8.11 7.33 6.33
CA ILE A 121 8.91 6.20 5.84
C ILE A 121 10.22 6.78 5.32
N VAL A 122 11.35 6.25 5.78
CA VAL A 122 12.68 6.69 5.32
C VAL A 122 13.25 5.62 4.39
N THR A 123 13.44 5.96 3.11
CA THR A 123 14.07 5.05 2.13
C THR A 123 15.59 4.94 2.38
N PRO A 124 16.26 3.89 1.88
CA PRO A 124 17.73 3.82 1.92
C PRO A 124 18.41 5.05 1.31
N LEU A 125 17.89 5.58 0.20
CA LEU A 125 18.39 6.79 -0.45
C LEU A 125 18.28 8.01 0.47
N GLU A 126 17.12 8.22 1.08
CA GLU A 126 16.88 9.31 2.03
C GLU A 126 17.78 9.19 3.26
N GLY A 127 17.90 7.99 3.81
CA GLY A 127 18.80 7.69 4.93
C GLY A 127 20.26 8.01 4.61
N ILE A 128 20.72 7.70 3.40
CA ILE A 128 22.07 8.05 2.92
C ILE A 128 22.21 9.58 2.80
N ARG A 129 21.28 10.24 2.11
CA ARG A 129 21.27 11.71 1.94
C ARG A 129 21.31 12.45 3.27
N ALA A 130 20.54 11.99 4.25
CA ALA A 130 20.50 12.57 5.59
C ALA A 130 21.79 12.36 6.41
N LYS A 131 22.62 11.36 6.06
CA LYS A 131 23.78 10.96 6.86
C LYS A 131 25.13 11.48 6.36
N VAL A 132 25.24 11.78 5.07
CA VAL A 132 26.47 12.27 4.44
C VAL A 132 26.64 13.78 4.61
N GLY A 133 27.87 14.28 4.44
CA GLY A 133 28.15 15.71 4.56
C GLY A 133 27.52 16.51 3.41
N LYS A 134 27.17 17.78 3.66
CA LYS A 134 26.52 18.68 2.69
C LYS A 134 27.27 18.86 1.36
N GLY A 135 28.59 18.60 1.33
CA GLY A 135 29.41 18.64 0.12
C GLY A 135 29.44 17.33 -0.68
N THR A 136 28.71 16.30 -0.24
CA THR A 136 28.59 15.01 -0.93
C THR A 136 27.48 15.10 -1.96
N GLU A 137 27.78 14.90 -3.23
CA GLU A 137 26.76 14.72 -4.26
C GLU A 137 26.18 13.30 -4.16
N VAL A 138 24.86 13.17 -3.99
CA VAL A 138 24.18 11.86 -3.97
C VAL A 138 23.27 11.74 -5.20
N VAL A 139 23.65 10.88 -6.12
CA VAL A 139 22.90 10.58 -7.34
C VAL A 139 22.18 9.25 -7.17
N TYR A 140 20.92 9.18 -7.61
CA TYR A 140 20.14 7.96 -7.65
C TYR A 140 19.92 7.52 -9.09
N ILE A 141 20.07 6.22 -9.36
CA ILE A 141 19.76 5.59 -10.63
C ILE A 141 19.03 4.27 -10.33
N GLN A 142 17.78 4.13 -10.76
CA GLN A 142 17.04 2.88 -10.56
C GLN A 142 17.77 1.68 -11.19
N GLY A 143 18.29 1.86 -12.41
CA GLY A 143 18.94 0.79 -13.16
C GLY A 143 17.89 -0.15 -13.74
N VAL A 144 17.69 -1.31 -13.12
CA VAL A 144 16.73 -2.32 -13.61
C VAL A 144 15.39 -2.24 -12.89
N ASP A 145 14.35 -2.78 -13.52
CA ASP A 145 13.07 -3.07 -12.86
C ASP A 145 13.13 -4.44 -12.13
N TYR A 146 12.13 -4.77 -11.33
CA TYR A 146 12.06 -5.99 -10.51
C TYR A 146 12.19 -7.30 -11.31
N ALA A 147 11.65 -7.32 -12.52
CA ALA A 147 11.59 -8.51 -13.37
C ALA A 147 12.06 -8.24 -14.81
N SER A 148 12.51 -7.02 -15.12
CA SER A 148 12.91 -6.63 -16.47
C SER A 148 14.37 -6.17 -16.49
N ASN A 149 15.11 -6.61 -17.50
CA ASN A 149 16.45 -6.11 -17.80
C ASN A 149 16.44 -4.80 -18.60
N THR A 150 15.25 -4.27 -18.92
CA THR A 150 15.10 -2.95 -19.53
C THR A 150 15.32 -1.88 -18.46
N VAL A 151 16.28 -1.01 -18.71
CA VAL A 151 16.53 0.16 -17.87
C VAL A 151 15.55 1.25 -18.30
N TYR A 152 14.64 1.61 -17.40
CA TYR A 152 13.80 2.79 -17.56
C TYR A 152 14.38 3.92 -16.71
N GLU A 153 14.46 5.12 -17.26
CA GLU A 153 14.64 6.31 -16.44
C GLU A 153 13.28 6.63 -15.79
N PRO A 154 13.16 6.57 -14.45
CA PRO A 154 11.89 6.85 -13.80
C PRO A 154 11.52 8.31 -14.07
N LEU A 155 10.37 8.51 -14.70
CA LEU A 155 9.77 9.81 -14.95
C LEU A 155 8.49 9.92 -14.13
N ASP A 156 8.51 10.77 -13.10
CA ASP A 156 7.29 11.15 -12.40
C ASP A 156 6.48 12.09 -13.29
N ILE A 157 5.54 11.52 -14.04
CA ILE A 157 4.68 12.27 -14.95
C ILE A 157 3.63 13.12 -14.22
N ASN A 158 3.42 12.97 -12.90
CA ASN A 158 2.35 13.70 -12.19
C ASN A 158 2.51 15.23 -12.30
N LYS A 159 3.75 15.72 -12.41
CA LYS A 159 4.05 17.14 -12.62
C LYS A 159 3.66 17.66 -14.02
N GLN A 160 3.50 16.75 -14.98
CA GLN A 160 3.22 17.04 -16.38
C GLN A 160 1.75 16.75 -16.76
N LEU A 161 0.94 16.33 -15.79
CA LEU A 161 -0.47 16.03 -15.95
C LEU A 161 -1.32 17.20 -15.48
N THR A 162 -2.25 17.63 -16.31
CA THR A 162 -3.24 18.64 -15.95
C THR A 162 -4.63 18.29 -16.46
N PHE A 163 -5.67 18.77 -15.79
CA PHE A 163 -7.02 18.75 -16.31
C PHE A 163 -7.64 20.14 -16.15
N ASN A 164 -8.15 20.72 -17.24
CA ASN A 164 -8.67 22.09 -17.26
C ASN A 164 -7.71 23.13 -16.64
N GLY A 165 -6.39 22.97 -16.87
CA GLY A 165 -5.36 23.87 -16.35
C GLY A 165 -4.99 23.68 -14.87
N GLN A 166 -5.56 22.69 -14.18
CA GLN A 166 -5.21 22.34 -12.80
C GLN A 166 -4.32 21.07 -12.78
N PRO A 167 -3.28 20.99 -11.92
CA PRO A 167 -2.42 19.82 -11.81
C PRO A 167 -3.18 18.53 -11.44
N GLY A 168 -2.79 17.41 -12.03
CA GLY A 168 -3.34 16.08 -11.76
C GLY A 168 -4.51 15.68 -12.67
N PHE A 169 -5.39 14.83 -12.15
CA PHE A 169 -6.50 14.20 -12.87
C PHE A 169 -7.85 14.74 -12.43
N LYS A 170 -8.81 14.82 -13.36
CA LYS A 170 -10.23 14.71 -13.03
C LYS A 170 -10.56 13.25 -12.78
N ALA A 171 -10.96 12.94 -11.55
CA ALA A 171 -11.45 11.63 -11.14
C ALA A 171 -12.97 11.66 -11.00
N GLU A 172 -13.65 10.73 -11.68
CA GLU A 172 -15.09 10.52 -11.59
C GLU A 172 -15.36 9.13 -11.01
N TYR A 173 -16.17 9.04 -9.97
CA TYR A 173 -16.46 7.80 -9.25
C TYR A 173 -17.90 7.38 -9.49
N PHE A 174 -18.11 6.11 -9.85
CA PHE A 174 -19.39 5.56 -10.26
C PHE A 174 -19.79 4.40 -9.35
N LYS A 175 -21.09 4.20 -9.21
CA LYS A 175 -21.64 3.00 -8.57
C LYS A 175 -21.60 1.84 -9.56
N GLY A 176 -21.14 0.67 -9.12
CA GLY A 176 -20.96 -0.50 -9.99
C GLY A 176 -19.64 -0.45 -10.77
N ILE A 177 -19.38 -1.51 -11.54
CA ILE A 177 -18.08 -1.77 -12.19
C ILE A 177 -18.01 -1.38 -13.67
N ASP A 178 -19.06 -0.74 -14.20
CA ASP A 178 -19.23 -0.53 -15.64
C ASP A 178 -19.12 0.95 -16.07
N LEU A 179 -18.72 1.85 -15.17
CA LEU A 179 -18.77 3.32 -15.37
C LEU A 179 -20.16 3.82 -15.82
N GLY A 180 -21.21 3.12 -15.38
CA GLY A 180 -22.59 3.37 -15.77
C GLY A 180 -23.24 4.51 -14.99
N GLY A 181 -24.11 5.25 -15.67
CA GLY A 181 -24.88 6.34 -15.06
C GLY A 181 -24.06 7.62 -14.81
N ALA A 182 -24.61 8.49 -13.95
CA ALA A 182 -23.93 9.70 -13.52
C ALA A 182 -22.91 9.37 -12.41
N PRO A 183 -21.75 10.05 -12.37
CA PRO A 183 -20.80 9.88 -11.29
C PRO A 183 -21.41 10.32 -9.94
N VAL A 184 -21.16 9.53 -8.90
CA VAL A 184 -21.52 9.83 -7.50
C VAL A 184 -20.65 10.95 -6.94
N ALA A 185 -19.39 11.01 -7.38
CA ALA A 185 -18.46 12.07 -7.01
C ALA A 185 -17.54 12.42 -8.18
N THR A 186 -17.10 13.67 -8.22
CA THR A 186 -16.06 14.15 -9.14
C THR A 186 -15.07 15.00 -8.36
N ARG A 187 -13.77 14.76 -8.55
CA ARG A 187 -12.69 15.40 -7.78
C ARG A 187 -11.48 15.69 -8.66
N GLN A 188 -10.69 16.66 -8.23
CA GLN A 188 -9.30 16.81 -8.70
C GLN A 188 -8.41 15.95 -7.80
N GLU A 189 -7.67 15.02 -8.38
CA GLU A 189 -6.74 14.14 -7.64
C GLU A 189 -5.31 14.37 -8.16
N ALA A 190 -4.34 14.40 -7.25
CA ALA A 190 -2.94 14.65 -7.61
C ALA A 190 -2.25 13.46 -8.31
N GLY A 191 -2.81 12.25 -8.19
CA GLY A 191 -2.26 11.01 -8.74
C GLY A 191 -3.24 9.84 -8.66
N LEU A 192 -2.82 8.66 -9.12
CA LEU A 192 -3.63 7.44 -9.19
C LEU A 192 -3.40 6.45 -8.04
N ASP A 193 -2.34 6.63 -7.25
CA ASP A 193 -1.99 5.71 -6.16
C ASP A 193 -2.99 5.80 -5.00
N ARG A 194 -3.90 4.83 -4.95
CA ARG A 194 -4.82 4.63 -3.82
C ARG A 194 -4.79 3.19 -3.34
N TYR A 195 -4.39 3.01 -2.09
CA TYR A 195 -4.51 1.74 -1.40
C TYR A 195 -5.90 1.64 -0.73
N LEU A 196 -6.75 0.76 -1.23
CA LEU A 196 -8.14 0.57 -0.79
C LEU A 196 -8.39 -0.85 -0.27
N ALA A 197 -7.54 -1.34 0.64
CA ALA A 197 -7.62 -2.74 1.10
C ALA A 197 -8.71 -3.03 2.15
N ASN A 198 -9.56 -2.07 2.50
CA ASN A 198 -10.61 -2.27 3.51
C ASN A 198 -11.98 -1.96 2.93
N VAL A 199 -12.82 -2.99 2.89
CA VAL A 199 -14.21 -2.99 2.41
C VAL A 199 -15.13 -2.02 3.16
N LYS A 200 -14.73 -1.60 4.37
CA LYS A 200 -15.45 -0.58 5.16
C LYS A 200 -15.06 0.85 4.82
N MET A 201 -14.04 1.06 3.99
CA MET A 201 -13.69 2.39 3.51
C MET A 201 -14.70 2.85 2.47
N GLU A 202 -14.87 4.16 2.38
CA GLU A 202 -15.62 4.80 1.33
C GLU A 202 -14.65 5.60 0.45
N VAL A 203 -14.74 5.43 -0.87
CA VAL A 203 -13.96 6.24 -1.83
C VAL A 203 -14.55 7.65 -2.00
N ALA A 204 -15.86 7.76 -1.80
CA ALA A 204 -16.59 9.00 -1.67
C ALA A 204 -17.77 8.82 -0.69
N PRO A 205 -18.28 9.89 -0.06
CA PRO A 205 -19.42 9.78 0.85
C PRO A 205 -20.56 8.95 0.25
N GLY A 206 -20.90 7.83 0.90
CA GLY A 206 -21.95 6.91 0.44
C GLY A 206 -21.57 5.99 -0.73
N LEU A 207 -20.30 5.94 -1.12
CA LEU A 207 -19.75 5.01 -2.11
C LEU A 207 -18.69 4.12 -1.45
N PRO A 208 -19.03 2.86 -1.13
CA PRO A 208 -18.07 1.90 -0.58
C PRO A 208 -16.87 1.68 -1.50
N ALA A 209 -15.74 1.30 -0.92
CA ALA A 209 -14.54 0.88 -1.64
C ALA A 209 -14.65 -0.52 -2.28
N GLU A 210 -15.86 -1.03 -2.45
CA GLU A 210 -16.19 -2.27 -3.16
C GLU A 210 -17.23 -1.98 -4.25
N ASN A 211 -17.20 -2.75 -5.34
CA ASN A 211 -18.20 -2.67 -6.41
C ASN A 211 -18.42 -1.24 -6.94
N PHE A 212 -17.33 -0.49 -7.07
CA PHE A 212 -17.31 0.83 -7.69
C PHE A 212 -16.40 0.80 -8.92
N SER A 213 -16.47 1.85 -9.73
CA SER A 213 -15.53 2.09 -10.81
C SER A 213 -15.16 3.56 -10.82
N ALA A 214 -13.97 3.88 -11.33
CA ALA A 214 -13.50 5.25 -11.45
C ALA A 214 -12.95 5.52 -12.85
N ARG A 215 -13.18 6.74 -13.34
CA ARG A 215 -12.58 7.24 -14.58
C ARG A 215 -11.67 8.42 -14.25
N TYR A 216 -10.42 8.33 -14.67
CA TYR A 216 -9.43 9.37 -14.51
C TYR A 216 -9.11 9.98 -15.87
N GLN A 217 -9.08 11.31 -15.94
CA GLN A 217 -8.78 12.06 -17.16
C GLN A 217 -7.76 13.16 -16.87
N ALA A 218 -6.74 13.25 -17.72
CA ALA A 218 -5.75 14.33 -17.70
C ALA A 218 -5.14 14.49 -19.10
N THR A 219 -4.59 15.66 -19.36
CA THR A 219 -3.71 15.95 -20.48
C THR A 219 -2.27 15.89 -20.00
N PHE A 220 -1.48 15.04 -20.63
CA PHE A 220 -0.03 14.95 -20.45
C PHE A 220 0.67 15.92 -21.41
N THR A 221 1.57 16.76 -20.89
CA THR A 221 2.39 17.67 -21.71
C THR A 221 3.86 17.28 -21.59
N PRO A 222 4.47 16.65 -22.63
CA PRO A 222 5.87 16.25 -22.58
C PRO A 222 6.80 17.48 -22.62
N GLU A 223 7.91 17.41 -21.89
CA GLU A 223 8.93 18.48 -21.88
C GLU A 223 9.84 18.44 -23.11
N ARG A 224 9.98 17.27 -23.73
CA ARG A 224 10.82 17.00 -24.89
C ARG A 224 10.28 15.83 -25.69
N THR A 225 10.79 15.66 -26.91
CA THR A 225 10.50 14.48 -27.72
C THR A 225 11.31 13.28 -27.20
N GLU A 226 10.62 12.24 -26.74
CA GLU A 226 11.23 11.00 -26.28
C GLU A 226 10.25 9.81 -26.41
N GLU A 227 10.78 8.59 -26.28
CA GLU A 227 9.97 7.38 -26.20
C GLU A 227 9.65 7.11 -24.72
N LEU A 228 8.37 6.95 -24.40
CA LEU A 228 7.90 6.70 -23.04
C LEU A 228 7.27 5.32 -22.94
N ALA A 229 7.68 4.56 -21.92
CA ALA A 229 6.99 3.35 -21.49
C ALA A 229 6.03 3.70 -20.35
N LEU A 230 4.72 3.56 -20.57
CA LEU A 230 3.71 3.76 -19.54
C LEU A 230 3.46 2.46 -18.79
N GLN A 231 3.61 2.51 -17.47
CA GLN A 231 3.29 1.40 -16.57
C GLN A 231 2.03 1.73 -15.77
N ILE A 232 1.08 0.80 -15.77
CA ILE A 232 -0.12 0.86 -14.96
C ILE A 232 -0.29 -0.46 -14.22
N SER A 233 -0.65 -0.38 -12.95
CA SER A 233 -1.03 -1.52 -12.12
C SER A 233 -2.37 -1.21 -11.44
N GLY A 234 -3.10 -2.26 -11.09
CA GLY A 234 -4.39 -2.14 -10.44
C GLY A 234 -4.92 -3.50 -10.05
N ASP A 235 -5.71 -3.53 -8.99
CA ASP A 235 -6.52 -4.68 -8.59
C ASP A 235 -7.91 -4.56 -9.26
N ASP A 236 -8.57 -5.67 -9.53
CA ASP A 236 -9.92 -5.73 -10.16
C ASP A 236 -10.11 -5.18 -11.60
N GLY A 237 -9.03 -4.72 -12.23
CA GLY A 237 -8.96 -4.45 -13.66
C GLY A 237 -8.95 -2.96 -14.03
N TYR A 238 -8.42 -2.66 -15.20
CA TYR A 238 -8.23 -1.29 -15.67
C TYR A 238 -8.15 -1.20 -17.20
N ARG A 239 -8.37 0.00 -17.72
CA ARG A 239 -8.14 0.35 -19.13
C ARG A 239 -7.34 1.63 -19.21
N LEU A 240 -6.47 1.73 -20.20
CA LEU A 240 -5.76 2.96 -20.53
C LEU A 240 -6.14 3.39 -21.95
N PHE A 241 -6.46 4.67 -22.08
CA PHE A 241 -6.72 5.34 -23.35
C PHE A 241 -5.70 6.47 -23.53
N ILE A 242 -5.18 6.61 -24.75
CA ILE A 242 -4.33 7.73 -25.17
C ILE A 242 -4.97 8.35 -26.40
N ASP A 243 -5.29 9.64 -26.35
CA ASP A 243 -6.01 10.35 -27.43
C ASP A 243 -7.25 9.59 -27.89
N ASP A 244 -8.08 9.16 -26.93
CA ASP A 244 -9.30 8.37 -27.10
C ASP A 244 -9.09 6.97 -27.72
N LYS A 245 -7.85 6.53 -27.95
CA LYS A 245 -7.53 5.19 -28.43
C LYS A 245 -7.22 4.27 -27.25
N LEU A 246 -7.89 3.12 -27.21
CA LEU A 246 -7.62 2.07 -26.24
C LEU A 246 -6.22 1.48 -26.48
N VAL A 247 -5.33 1.58 -25.49
CA VAL A 247 -3.96 1.05 -25.56
C VAL A 247 -3.74 -0.15 -24.63
N VAL A 248 -4.47 -0.22 -23.51
CA VAL A 248 -4.44 -1.36 -22.58
C VAL A 248 -5.86 -1.73 -22.20
N ASP A 249 -6.22 -3.02 -22.33
CA ASP A 249 -7.48 -3.57 -21.84
C ASP A 249 -7.24 -4.74 -20.89
N ALA A 250 -7.29 -4.42 -19.60
CA ALA A 250 -7.24 -5.38 -18.50
C ALA A 250 -8.54 -5.32 -17.68
N TRP A 251 -9.69 -4.99 -18.30
CA TRP A 251 -10.99 -4.86 -17.62
C TRP A 251 -11.64 -6.21 -17.34
N LYS A 252 -11.00 -7.01 -16.48
CA LYS A 252 -11.51 -8.30 -16.03
C LYS A 252 -11.47 -8.31 -14.51
N GLY A 253 -12.64 -8.29 -13.89
CA GLY A 253 -12.76 -8.38 -12.43
C GLY A 253 -12.09 -9.65 -11.91
N ARG A 254 -11.27 -9.51 -10.87
CA ARG A 254 -10.78 -10.65 -10.09
C ARG A 254 -11.71 -10.77 -8.88
N GLY A 255 -12.93 -11.24 -9.15
CA GLY A 255 -13.95 -11.40 -8.12
C GLY A 255 -13.54 -12.33 -6.97
#